data_AF-A0A2D7J9C6-F1
#
_entry.id   AF-A0A2D7J9C6-F1
#
_cell.length_a   1.000
_cell.length_b   1.000
_cell.length_c   1.000
_cell.angle_alpha   90.00
_cell.angle_beta   90.00
_cell.angle_gamma   90.00
#
_symmetry.space_group_name_H-M   'P 1'
#
loop_
_entity.id
_entity.type
_entity.pdbx_description
1 polymer ?
#
loop_
_entity_poly.entity_id
_entity_poly.type
_entity_poly.pdbx_seq_one_letter_code
_entity_poly.pdbx_strand_id
1 'polypeptide(L)'
;MSEFYYSITPDAKQVTAKETLWSFHGVNRYPGPSGTVILHKRRGDQRHFVQPNVADALSLCSPFQTLERHTQTITDALPELRAHKAHTEQTLRTLAEAGLFESSEACWRRLTATPAIPRHDSDCRVFILTCDRPEALQRLLSGLSRQTLPAAVESVWVIDDSREGVNSEHNAQIIASLSSDLNCAIHHVDAGKRNHLIEGLKTALPQHSQSIDWLLAHASWGDYPTYGIARNFSLLLSVGKRALVLDDDIIPEGITPPLAATPLRFGAANQREAGFYASREALAQHTLRMDESPLTAMLHSLGESLGNIIPQHLSGHTNLVGFDGSLFSEHDGSSRALVSQCGSWGDSGTGRASWTIHLDNASIKRLLETSADIEAVLGSRSGWLGYRGPVLSHYATLSQLTGLDHRALLPPYLPAGRGEDILFGIMLQRLHPESVVLNQGWAIHHDPMEDRSERGMLTPLSVTLTTSLLGNWLGREPNDQSGLPVERRLIGVAEQLRRLKDMTPTALTSLIHQELVSQRSVLLSRCFEQLGRCDRLEDAPGFGAWKQFLEASRDQLVSEIQSTDETLFNSSGSNDLASDLARLQEQGGAFAEALTAWPEICDVATTLS
;
A
#
# COMPACT_ATOMS: atom_id res chain seq x y z
N MET A 1 -1.69 17.03 9.48
CA MET A 1 -1.80 16.77 8.04
C MET A 1 -0.62 15.91 7.66
N SER A 2 -0.83 14.61 7.44
CA SER A 2 0.14 13.77 6.73
C SER A 2 0.05 14.21 5.27
N GLU A 3 0.94 15.10 4.85
CA GLU A 3 1.07 15.48 3.45
C GLU A 3 1.39 14.22 2.67
N PHE A 4 0.47 13.83 1.77
CA PHE A 4 0.80 12.89 0.71
C PHE A 4 1.85 13.58 -0.17
N TYR A 5 3.12 13.23 0.02
CA TYR A 5 4.20 13.74 -0.81
C TYR A 5 4.00 13.27 -2.25
N TYR A 6 3.52 14.17 -3.11
CA TYR A 6 3.51 13.95 -4.55
C TYR A 6 4.90 14.27 -5.08
N SER A 7 5.69 13.24 -5.35
CA SER A 7 6.93 13.38 -6.10
C SER A 7 6.58 13.49 -7.58
N ILE A 8 6.73 14.69 -8.15
CA ILE A 8 6.90 14.86 -9.60
C ILE A 8 8.38 14.60 -9.86
N THR A 9 8.73 13.41 -10.37
CA THR A 9 10.10 13.14 -10.82
C THR A 9 10.33 13.97 -12.10
N PRO A 10 11.18 15.01 -12.10
CA PRO A 10 11.49 15.74 -13.32
C PRO A 10 12.38 14.87 -14.21
N ASP A 11 12.37 15.11 -15.53
CA ASP A 11 13.29 14.45 -16.48
C ASP A 11 14.75 14.54 -15.98
N ALA A 12 15.33 13.38 -15.70
CA ALA A 12 16.71 13.25 -15.25
C ALA A 12 17.66 13.42 -16.45
N LYS A 13 18.42 14.51 -16.49
CA LYS A 13 19.60 14.60 -17.36
C LYS A 13 20.67 13.63 -16.87
N GLN A 14 21.48 13.10 -17.78
CA GLN A 14 22.68 12.31 -17.43
C GLN A 14 23.63 13.18 -16.59
N VAL A 15 23.77 12.83 -15.31
CA VAL A 15 24.72 13.43 -14.38
C VAL A 15 26.09 12.76 -14.57
N THR A 16 27.17 13.55 -14.62
CA THR A 16 28.52 12.98 -14.70
C THR A 16 28.95 12.44 -13.33
N ALA A 17 29.84 11.43 -13.30
CA ALA A 17 30.33 10.81 -12.06
C ALA A 17 31.06 11.76 -11.08
N LYS A 18 31.29 13.03 -11.45
CA LYS A 18 31.98 14.03 -10.64
C LYS A 18 31.04 15.03 -9.95
N GLU A 19 29.75 15.04 -10.27
CA GLU A 19 28.80 16.02 -9.73
C GLU A 19 28.11 15.50 -8.46
N THR A 20 28.27 16.22 -7.36
CA THR A 20 27.55 15.94 -6.11
C THR A 20 26.09 16.36 -6.24
N LEU A 21 25.19 15.44 -5.92
CA LEU A 21 23.75 15.69 -5.85
C LEU A 21 23.35 15.96 -4.40
N TRP A 22 22.40 16.86 -4.21
CA TRP A 22 21.95 17.32 -2.91
C TRP A 22 20.44 17.20 -2.78
N SER A 23 19.97 16.87 -1.59
CA SER A 23 18.54 16.84 -1.26
C SER A 23 18.28 17.54 0.08
N PHE A 24 17.27 18.42 0.10
CA PHE A 24 16.77 19.07 1.29
C PHE A 24 15.56 18.29 1.84
N HIS A 25 15.78 17.45 2.83
CA HIS A 25 14.75 16.65 3.50
C HIS A 25 15.08 16.43 4.97
N GLY A 26 14.13 15.92 5.76
CA GLY A 26 14.36 15.64 7.18
C GLY A 26 14.70 16.88 8.00
N VAL A 27 14.15 18.04 7.63
CA VAL A 27 14.36 19.33 8.28
C VAL A 27 13.03 19.80 8.89
N ASN A 28 12.99 19.93 10.21
CA ASN A 28 11.87 20.54 10.92
C ASN A 28 11.95 22.07 10.83
N ARG A 29 10.79 22.73 10.88
CA ARG A 29 10.66 24.18 10.89
C ARG A 29 10.07 24.64 12.22
N TYR A 30 10.72 25.60 12.87
CA TYR A 30 10.23 26.21 14.10
C TYR A 30 10.14 27.74 13.94
N PRO A 31 9.19 28.40 14.62
CA PRO A 31 9.15 29.86 14.64
C PRO A 31 10.41 30.42 15.29
N GLY A 32 11.03 31.39 14.63
CA GLY A 32 12.21 32.12 15.11
C GLY A 32 11.88 33.56 15.55
N PRO A 33 12.86 34.26 16.14
CA PRO A 33 12.70 35.66 16.53
C PRO A 33 12.50 36.55 15.29
N SER A 34 11.82 37.68 15.49
CA SER A 34 11.62 38.71 14.46
C SER A 34 11.05 38.19 13.14
N GLY A 35 10.17 37.18 13.19
CA GLY A 35 9.51 36.61 12.01
C GLY A 35 10.37 35.66 11.17
N THR A 36 11.54 35.25 11.67
CA THR A 36 12.39 34.24 11.01
C THR A 36 11.87 32.83 11.23
N VAL A 37 12.39 31.87 10.47
CA VAL A 37 12.16 30.43 10.63
C VAL A 37 13.48 29.75 11.01
N ILE A 38 13.43 28.89 12.02
CA ILE A 38 14.54 28.03 12.40
C ILE A 38 14.38 26.71 11.66
N LEU A 39 15.35 26.39 10.81
CA LEU A 39 15.51 25.09 10.20
C LEU A 39 16.30 24.20 11.15
N HIS A 40 15.83 22.97 11.38
CA HIS A 40 16.51 21.97 12.22
C HIS A 40 16.60 20.63 11.51
N LYS A 41 17.80 20.24 11.11
CA LYS A 41 18.06 18.93 10.51
C LYS A 41 17.95 17.85 11.58
N ARG A 42 17.00 16.91 11.41
CA ARG A 42 16.77 15.80 12.34
C ARG A 42 18.02 14.96 12.56
N ARG A 43 18.79 14.71 11.49
CA ARG A 43 20.06 13.98 11.53
C ARG A 43 21.24 14.94 11.63
N GLY A 44 22.06 14.81 12.67
CA GLY A 44 23.25 15.64 12.86
C GLY A 44 23.01 17.00 13.53
N ASP A 45 21.78 17.29 13.96
CA ASP A 45 21.38 18.44 14.79
C ASP A 45 21.84 19.81 14.25
N GLN A 46 21.96 19.94 12.93
CA GLN A 46 22.30 21.21 12.29
C GLN A 46 21.12 22.17 12.33
N ARG A 47 21.39 23.45 12.60
CA ARG A 47 20.37 24.48 12.80
C ARG A 47 20.72 25.74 12.02
N HIS A 48 19.73 26.38 11.41
CA HIS A 48 19.94 27.61 10.65
C HIS A 48 18.73 28.54 10.72
N PHE A 49 18.96 29.85 10.78
CA PHE A 49 17.89 30.84 10.68
C PHE A 49 17.73 31.27 9.23
N VAL A 50 16.49 31.27 8.74
CA VAL A 50 16.15 31.75 7.39
C VAL A 50 14.90 32.63 7.44
N GLN A 51 14.65 33.35 6.36
CA GLN A 51 13.36 34.04 6.17
C GLN A 51 12.27 33.03 5.74
N PRO A 52 10.99 33.27 6.04
CA PRO A 52 9.90 32.34 5.70
C PRO A 52 9.85 31.94 4.22
N ASN A 53 10.01 32.91 3.32
CA ASN A 53 10.05 32.68 1.88
C ASN A 53 11.22 31.76 1.44
N VAL A 54 12.36 31.82 2.13
CA VAL A 54 13.48 30.90 1.88
C VAL A 54 13.12 29.50 2.36
N ALA A 55 12.52 29.37 3.54
CA ALA A 55 12.05 28.07 4.02
C ALA A 55 11.03 27.45 3.04
N ASP A 56 10.11 28.24 2.51
CA ASP A 56 9.13 27.78 1.53
C ASP A 56 9.77 27.38 0.21
N ALA A 57 10.72 28.15 -0.32
CA ALA A 57 11.46 27.77 -1.53
C ALA A 57 12.23 26.44 -1.36
N LEU A 58 12.78 26.17 -0.17
CA LEU A 58 13.52 24.94 0.12
C LEU A 58 12.64 23.68 0.08
N SER A 59 11.32 23.77 0.20
CA SER A 59 10.43 22.59 0.04
C SER A 59 10.49 22.00 -1.37
N LEU A 60 10.88 22.80 -2.36
CA LEU A 60 11.04 22.39 -3.76
C LEU A 60 12.34 21.59 -4.01
N CYS A 61 13.21 21.49 -3.00
CA CYS A 61 14.54 20.91 -3.12
C CYS A 61 14.66 19.49 -2.54
N SER A 62 13.53 18.78 -2.34
CA SER A 62 13.52 17.40 -1.83
C SER A 62 14.17 16.37 -2.77
N PRO A 63 14.11 16.48 -4.11
CA PRO A 63 14.78 15.51 -4.99
C PRO A 63 16.30 15.65 -4.98
N PHE A 64 17.05 14.56 -5.14
CA PHE A 64 18.51 14.63 -5.34
C PHE A 64 18.83 15.26 -6.71
N GLN A 65 19.37 16.47 -6.68
CA GLN A 65 19.74 17.25 -7.87
C GLN A 65 21.00 18.06 -7.60
N THR A 66 21.62 18.60 -8.64
CA THR A 66 22.69 19.59 -8.47
C THR A 66 22.12 20.90 -7.87
N LEU A 67 22.95 21.69 -7.20
CA LEU A 67 22.54 23.00 -6.68
C LEU A 67 22.06 23.94 -7.80
N GLU A 68 22.65 23.85 -8.99
CA GLU A 68 22.22 24.60 -10.17
C GLU A 68 20.79 24.22 -10.58
N ARG A 69 20.47 22.91 -10.59
CA ARG A 69 19.14 22.43 -10.94
C ARG A 69 18.10 22.82 -9.89
N HIS A 70 18.45 22.74 -8.60
CA HIS A 70 17.60 23.26 -7.52
C HIS A 70 17.34 24.76 -7.65
N THR A 71 18.38 25.53 -7.98
CA THR A 71 18.25 26.97 -8.25
C THR A 71 17.27 27.21 -9.40
N GLN A 72 17.39 26.44 -10.49
CA GLN A 72 16.48 26.54 -11.62
C GLN A 72 15.03 26.24 -11.22
N THR A 73 14.80 25.12 -10.51
CA THR A 73 13.48 24.74 -10.00
C THR A 73 12.84 25.86 -9.16
N ILE A 74 13.61 26.44 -8.23
CA ILE A 74 13.12 27.56 -7.40
C ILE A 74 12.77 28.77 -8.27
N THR A 75 13.63 29.17 -9.21
CA THR A 75 13.38 30.36 -10.05
C THR A 75 12.29 30.16 -11.10
N ASP A 76 11.96 28.92 -11.44
CA ASP A 76 10.83 28.59 -12.31
C ASP A 76 9.51 28.68 -11.54
N ALA A 77 9.49 28.19 -10.30
CA ALA A 77 8.32 28.22 -9.41
C ALA A 77 8.06 29.61 -8.80
N LEU A 78 9.11 30.39 -8.54
CA LEU A 78 9.09 31.73 -7.95
C LEU A 78 9.76 32.73 -8.91
N PRO A 79 9.03 33.23 -9.94
CA PRO A 79 9.60 34.05 -11.00
C PRO A 79 10.32 35.33 -10.52
N GLU A 80 9.92 35.89 -9.38
CA GLU A 80 10.55 37.03 -8.73
C GLU A 80 12.02 36.78 -8.34
N LEU A 81 12.41 35.51 -8.15
CA LEU A 81 13.79 35.14 -7.80
C LEU A 81 14.71 34.99 -9.03
N ARG A 82 14.18 35.06 -10.27
CA ARG A 82 14.99 34.89 -11.49
C ARG A 82 16.12 35.93 -11.61
N ALA A 83 15.85 37.19 -11.23
CA ALA A 83 16.86 38.24 -11.21
C ALA A 83 17.94 38.03 -10.13
N HIS A 84 17.68 37.14 -9.16
CA HIS A 84 18.54 36.85 -8.03
C HIS A 84 19.14 35.43 -8.09
N LYS A 85 19.13 34.79 -9.26
CA LYS A 85 19.59 33.39 -9.47
C LYS A 85 20.94 33.08 -8.79
N ALA A 86 21.94 33.93 -8.98
CA ALA A 86 23.27 33.74 -8.38
C ALA A 86 23.25 33.79 -6.84
N HIS A 87 22.41 34.66 -6.26
CA HIS A 87 22.24 34.74 -4.81
C HIS A 87 21.48 33.54 -4.26
N THR A 88 20.46 33.06 -4.98
CA THR A 88 19.75 31.81 -4.66
C THR A 88 20.72 30.64 -4.63
N GLU A 89 21.54 30.45 -5.67
CA GLU A 89 22.51 29.37 -5.71
C GLU A 89 23.52 29.45 -4.55
N GLN A 90 24.05 30.65 -4.27
CA GLN A 90 24.96 30.87 -3.15
C GLN A 90 24.31 30.54 -1.80
N THR A 91 23.02 30.86 -1.63
CA THR A 91 22.26 30.51 -0.43
C THR A 91 22.13 29.00 -0.27
N LEU A 92 21.76 28.29 -1.34
CA LEU A 92 21.67 26.82 -1.32
C LEU A 92 23.03 26.18 -0.99
N ARG A 93 24.12 26.71 -1.55
CA ARG A 93 25.50 26.27 -1.25
C ARG A 93 25.85 26.44 0.22
N THR A 94 25.60 27.61 0.79
CA THR A 94 25.81 27.88 2.23
C THR A 94 25.02 26.91 3.11
N LEU A 95 23.76 26.62 2.76
CA LEU A 95 22.92 25.69 3.53
C LEU A 95 23.37 24.23 3.39
N ALA A 96 23.88 23.84 2.22
CA ALA A 96 24.46 22.52 1.99
C ALA A 96 25.78 22.34 2.79
N GLU A 97 26.66 23.35 2.77
CA GLU A 97 27.90 23.37 3.56
C GLU A 97 27.61 23.39 5.07
N ALA A 98 26.50 24.00 5.50
CA ALA A 98 25.99 23.94 6.87
C ALA A 98 25.32 22.61 7.24
N GLY A 99 25.28 21.63 6.33
CA GLY A 99 24.76 20.29 6.59
C GLY A 99 23.23 20.16 6.63
N LEU A 100 22.48 21.15 6.12
CA LEU A 100 21.02 21.02 5.99
C LEU A 100 20.61 20.13 4.81
N PHE A 101 21.42 20.10 3.75
CA PHE A 101 21.25 19.15 2.66
C PHE A 101 21.99 17.84 2.95
N GLU A 102 21.43 16.71 2.54
CA GLU A 102 22.16 15.44 2.47
C GLU A 102 22.72 15.28 1.05
N SER A 103 23.98 14.87 0.91
CA SER A 103 24.57 14.54 -0.40
C SER A 103 24.18 13.13 -0.83
N SER A 104 24.14 12.85 -2.14
CA SER A 104 23.82 11.50 -2.63
C SER A 104 24.83 10.45 -2.17
N GLU A 105 26.11 10.80 -2.00
CA GLU A 105 27.14 9.90 -1.47
C GLU A 105 26.92 9.57 0.00
N ALA A 106 26.47 10.53 0.81
CA ALA A 106 26.11 10.29 2.21
C ALA A 106 24.87 9.40 2.33
N CYS A 107 23.84 9.72 1.54
CA CYS A 107 22.63 8.92 1.43
C CYS A 107 22.93 7.48 0.97
N TRP A 108 23.71 7.33 -0.09
CA TRP A 108 24.13 6.02 -0.62
C TRP A 108 24.84 5.21 0.45
N ARG A 109 25.87 5.78 1.10
CA ARG A 109 26.59 5.09 2.19
C ARG A 109 25.65 4.64 3.30
N ARG A 110 24.65 5.45 3.66
CA ARG A 110 23.65 5.11 4.68
C ARG A 110 22.76 3.96 4.23
N LEU A 111 22.22 4.02 3.02
CA LEU A 111 21.27 3.03 2.48
C LEU A 111 21.93 1.72 2.04
N THR A 112 23.22 1.73 1.70
CA THR A 112 23.96 0.56 1.24
C THR A 112 24.97 0.04 2.25
N ALA A 113 25.02 0.61 3.46
CA ALA A 113 25.84 0.06 4.53
C ALA A 113 25.39 -1.38 4.79
N THR A 114 26.23 -2.37 4.49
CA THR A 114 25.87 -3.77 4.66
C THR A 114 25.66 -4.05 6.14
N PRO A 115 24.44 -4.39 6.57
CA PRO A 115 24.22 -4.75 7.95
C PRO A 115 24.87 -6.12 8.22
N ALA A 116 25.39 -6.34 9.42
CA ALA A 116 25.89 -7.65 9.86
C ALA A 116 24.74 -8.64 10.15
N ILE A 117 23.66 -8.59 9.37
CA ILE A 117 22.49 -9.45 9.54
C ILE A 117 22.72 -10.69 8.67
N PRO A 118 22.78 -11.91 9.24
CA PRO A 118 22.87 -13.13 8.47
C PRO A 118 21.68 -13.22 7.49
N ARG A 119 21.96 -13.63 6.25
CA ARG A 119 20.89 -14.12 5.37
C ARG A 119 20.25 -15.32 6.05
N HIS A 120 19.02 -15.14 6.52
CA HIS A 120 18.23 -16.24 7.02
C HIS A 120 17.51 -16.90 5.84
N ASP A 121 18.02 -18.06 5.41
CA ASP A 121 17.23 -19.07 4.70
C ASP A 121 16.18 -19.59 5.67
N SER A 122 15.11 -18.83 5.84
CA SER A 122 13.97 -19.26 6.64
C SER A 122 12.93 -19.89 5.74
N ASP A 123 12.32 -20.96 6.22
CA ASP A 123 11.23 -21.64 5.53
C ASP A 123 10.09 -20.66 5.19
N CYS A 124 9.37 -21.01 4.15
CA CYS A 124 8.22 -20.28 3.64
C CYS A 124 7.00 -21.20 3.61
N ARG A 125 5.87 -20.70 4.11
CA ARG A 125 4.55 -21.31 3.91
C ARG A 125 3.80 -20.56 2.81
N VAL A 126 3.24 -21.29 1.87
CA VAL A 126 2.33 -20.73 0.85
C VAL A 126 0.90 -20.90 1.36
N PHE A 127 0.12 -19.83 1.35
CA PHE A 127 -1.29 -19.82 1.75
C PHE A 127 -2.17 -19.51 0.55
N ILE A 128 -3.21 -20.30 0.34
CA ILE A 128 -4.25 -20.06 -0.66
C ILE A 128 -5.54 -19.75 0.08
N LEU A 129 -6.13 -18.59 -0.17
CA LEU A 129 -7.40 -18.19 0.43
C LEU A 129 -8.55 -18.53 -0.50
N THR A 130 -9.50 -19.36 -0.03
CA THR A 130 -10.69 -19.74 -0.79
C THR A 130 -11.96 -19.59 0.05
N CYS A 131 -13.06 -19.28 -0.61
CA CYS A 131 -14.38 -19.16 -0.01
C CYS A 131 -15.44 -19.44 -1.10
N ASP A 132 -16.10 -20.59 -1.04
CA ASP A 132 -17.18 -21.00 -1.94
C ASP A 132 -16.79 -20.97 -3.44
N ARG A 133 -15.51 -21.25 -3.75
CA ARG A 133 -14.94 -21.20 -5.12
C ARG A 133 -14.06 -22.42 -5.45
N PRO A 134 -14.62 -23.65 -5.48
CA PRO A 134 -13.85 -24.86 -5.76
C PRO A 134 -13.17 -24.86 -7.14
N GLU A 135 -13.79 -24.27 -8.17
CA GLU A 135 -13.20 -24.22 -9.51
C GLU A 135 -11.95 -23.34 -9.56
N ALA A 136 -11.96 -22.20 -8.85
CA ALA A 136 -10.80 -21.31 -8.75
C ALA A 136 -9.64 -22.03 -8.03
N LEU A 137 -9.94 -22.68 -6.90
CA LEU A 137 -8.96 -23.47 -6.14
C LEU A 137 -8.34 -24.58 -6.99
N GLN A 138 -9.16 -25.33 -7.73
CA GLN A 138 -8.69 -26.40 -8.61
C GLN A 138 -7.75 -25.85 -9.69
N ARG A 139 -8.11 -24.72 -10.31
CA ARG A 139 -7.28 -24.08 -11.35
C ARG A 139 -5.94 -23.64 -10.79
N LEU A 140 -5.91 -23.00 -9.62
CA LEU A 140 -4.67 -22.55 -8.99
C LEU A 140 -3.77 -23.73 -8.60
N LEU A 141 -4.29 -24.72 -7.87
CA LEU A 141 -3.50 -25.88 -7.44
C LEU A 141 -2.96 -26.68 -8.65
N SER A 142 -3.77 -26.86 -9.69
CA SER A 142 -3.33 -27.51 -10.94
C SER A 142 -2.28 -26.70 -11.68
N GLY A 143 -2.28 -25.37 -11.55
CA GLY A 143 -1.25 -24.49 -12.08
C GLY A 143 0.06 -24.62 -11.30
N LEU A 144 -0.03 -24.67 -9.96
CA LEU A 144 1.12 -24.85 -9.09
C LEU A 144 1.78 -26.22 -9.25
N SER A 145 1.01 -27.30 -9.44
CA SER A 145 1.56 -28.65 -9.64
C SER A 145 2.37 -28.82 -10.93
N ARG A 146 2.21 -27.91 -11.89
CA ARG A 146 3.00 -27.88 -13.13
C ARG A 146 4.32 -27.14 -13.00
N GLN A 147 4.59 -26.54 -11.85
CA GLN A 147 5.78 -25.74 -11.59
C GLN A 147 6.62 -26.37 -10.49
N THR A 148 7.93 -26.15 -10.56
CA THR A 148 8.80 -26.49 -9.42
C THR A 148 8.67 -25.38 -8.39
N LEU A 149 8.14 -25.70 -7.21
CA LEU A 149 8.09 -24.76 -6.10
C LEU A 149 9.51 -24.42 -5.61
N PRO A 150 9.76 -23.20 -5.11
CA PRO A 150 11.04 -22.83 -4.52
C PRO A 150 11.39 -23.78 -3.37
N ALA A 151 12.68 -24.14 -3.23
CA ALA A 151 13.14 -25.05 -2.16
C ALA A 151 12.84 -24.54 -0.74
N ALA A 152 12.67 -23.22 -0.57
CA ALA A 152 12.28 -22.62 0.69
C ALA A 152 10.80 -22.86 1.05
N VAL A 153 9.95 -23.29 0.11
CA VAL A 153 8.54 -23.59 0.38
C VAL A 153 8.42 -24.95 1.05
N GLU A 154 8.10 -24.97 2.34
CA GLU A 154 7.96 -26.21 3.11
C GLU A 154 6.59 -26.89 2.90
N SER A 155 5.54 -26.10 2.65
CA SER A 155 4.17 -26.58 2.54
C SER A 155 3.23 -25.53 1.94
N VAL A 156 2.11 -26.02 1.40
CA VAL A 156 0.97 -25.22 0.93
C VAL A 156 -0.19 -25.40 1.91
N TRP A 157 -0.84 -24.32 2.29
CA TRP A 157 -1.96 -24.28 3.22
C TRP A 157 -3.16 -23.65 2.54
N VAL A 158 -4.25 -24.39 2.40
CA VAL A 158 -5.51 -23.87 1.85
C VAL A 158 -6.37 -23.42 3.03
N ILE A 159 -6.54 -22.11 3.20
CA ILE A 159 -7.44 -21.53 4.20
C ILE A 159 -8.83 -21.47 3.60
N ASP A 160 -9.69 -22.38 4.07
CA ASP A 160 -11.05 -22.53 3.56
C ASP A 160 -12.04 -21.75 4.44
N ASP A 161 -12.49 -20.62 3.90
CA ASP A 161 -13.49 -19.73 4.50
C ASP A 161 -14.90 -19.96 3.92
N SER A 162 -15.10 -21.07 3.19
CA SER A 162 -16.38 -21.41 2.55
C SER A 162 -17.52 -21.48 3.55
N ARG A 163 -18.67 -20.92 3.16
CA ARG A 163 -19.89 -20.90 3.97
C ARG A 163 -20.76 -22.12 3.70
N GLU A 164 -20.66 -22.69 2.50
CA GLU A 164 -21.42 -23.86 2.10
C GLU A 164 -20.62 -25.15 2.32
N GLY A 165 -21.18 -26.08 3.11
CA GLY A 165 -20.52 -27.35 3.40
C GLY A 165 -20.15 -28.15 2.15
N VAL A 166 -20.98 -28.09 1.11
CA VAL A 166 -20.73 -28.76 -0.18
C VAL A 166 -19.46 -28.22 -0.86
N ASN A 167 -19.20 -26.92 -0.79
CA ASN A 167 -18.01 -26.33 -1.39
C ASN A 167 -16.76 -26.71 -0.60
N SER A 168 -16.84 -26.77 0.73
CA SER A 168 -15.73 -27.24 1.56
C SER A 168 -15.41 -28.73 1.31
N GLU A 169 -16.44 -29.57 1.14
CA GLU A 169 -16.26 -30.98 0.75
C GLU A 169 -15.61 -31.12 -0.64
N HIS A 170 -16.03 -30.31 -1.61
CA HIS A 170 -15.42 -30.28 -2.94
C HIS A 170 -13.95 -29.80 -2.88
N ASN A 171 -13.66 -28.77 -2.09
CA ASN A 171 -12.29 -28.30 -1.85
C ASN A 171 -11.42 -29.42 -1.28
N ALA A 172 -11.93 -30.19 -0.30
CA ALA A 172 -11.21 -31.33 0.27
C ALA A 172 -10.91 -32.42 -0.79
N GLN A 173 -11.87 -32.72 -1.67
CA GLN A 173 -11.68 -33.67 -2.78
C GLN A 173 -10.62 -33.19 -3.78
N ILE A 174 -10.64 -31.90 -4.15
CA ILE A 174 -9.65 -31.28 -5.03
C ILE A 174 -8.26 -31.41 -4.41
N ILE A 175 -8.10 -31.02 -3.14
CA ILE A 175 -6.82 -31.09 -2.42
C ILE A 175 -6.31 -32.53 -2.35
N ALA A 176 -7.17 -33.50 -2.01
CA ALA A 176 -6.80 -34.91 -1.97
C ALA A 176 -6.30 -35.39 -3.34
N SER A 177 -6.99 -35.03 -4.42
CA SER A 177 -6.64 -35.44 -5.78
C SER A 177 -5.31 -34.87 -6.29
N LEU A 178 -4.90 -33.69 -5.83
CA LEU A 178 -3.69 -32.99 -6.25
C LEU A 178 -2.52 -33.13 -5.26
N SER A 179 -2.74 -33.79 -4.13
CA SER A 179 -1.74 -33.94 -3.05
C SER A 179 -0.47 -34.68 -3.49
N SER A 180 -0.58 -35.61 -4.44
CA SER A 180 0.57 -36.33 -5.01
C SER A 180 1.35 -35.55 -6.05
N ASP A 181 0.77 -34.48 -6.59
CA ASP A 181 1.31 -33.77 -7.75
C ASP A 181 2.21 -32.60 -7.33
N LEU A 182 2.18 -32.22 -6.05
CA LEU A 182 3.07 -31.22 -5.46
C LEU A 182 4.19 -31.89 -4.67
N ASN A 183 5.39 -31.34 -4.77
CA ASN A 183 6.58 -31.83 -4.06
C ASN A 183 6.62 -31.47 -2.56
N CYS A 184 5.53 -30.92 -2.01
CA CYS A 184 5.39 -30.55 -0.60
C CYS A 184 3.99 -30.89 -0.09
N ALA A 185 3.83 -30.94 1.22
CA ALA A 185 2.53 -31.20 1.83
C ALA A 185 1.51 -30.09 1.51
N ILE A 186 0.25 -30.48 1.29
CA ILE A 186 -0.89 -29.58 1.21
C ILE A 186 -1.76 -29.78 2.46
N HIS A 187 -1.97 -28.71 3.22
CA HIS A 187 -2.81 -28.71 4.41
C HIS A 187 -4.12 -27.97 4.13
N HIS A 188 -5.25 -28.69 4.19
CA HIS A 188 -6.57 -28.08 4.17
C HIS A 188 -6.93 -27.58 5.56
N VAL A 189 -7.16 -26.27 5.73
CA VAL A 189 -7.60 -25.63 6.97
C VAL A 189 -9.09 -25.32 6.83
N ASP A 190 -9.90 -26.34 7.07
CA ASP A 190 -11.36 -26.28 7.07
C ASP A 190 -11.92 -25.65 8.36
N ALA A 191 -13.24 -25.52 8.45
CA ALA A 191 -13.92 -25.02 9.64
C ALA A 191 -13.58 -25.80 10.92
N GLY A 192 -13.35 -27.12 10.82
CA GLY A 192 -12.99 -27.97 11.96
C GLY A 192 -11.62 -27.61 12.53
N LYS A 193 -10.60 -27.51 11.68
CA LYS A 193 -9.25 -27.11 12.09
C LYS A 193 -9.19 -25.67 12.58
N ARG A 194 -9.95 -24.77 11.95
CA ARG A 194 -10.08 -23.38 12.39
C ARG A 194 -10.64 -23.30 13.81
N ASN A 195 -11.74 -24.00 14.08
CA ASN A 195 -12.34 -24.07 15.41
C ASN A 195 -11.39 -24.70 16.43
N HIS A 196 -10.64 -25.73 16.04
CA HIS A 196 -9.63 -26.33 16.92
C HIS A 196 -8.55 -25.33 17.33
N LEU A 197 -8.04 -24.54 16.38
CA LEU A 197 -7.06 -23.48 16.68
C LEU A 197 -7.67 -22.39 17.57
N ILE A 198 -8.89 -21.93 17.29
CA ILE A 198 -9.61 -20.95 18.11
C ILE A 198 -9.75 -21.43 19.56
N GLU A 199 -10.23 -22.65 19.77
CA GLU A 199 -10.43 -23.20 21.12
C GLU A 199 -9.10 -23.47 21.83
N GLY A 200 -8.05 -23.87 21.11
CA GLY A 200 -6.70 -23.97 21.63
C GLY A 200 -6.18 -22.62 22.14
N LEU A 201 -6.35 -21.56 21.35
CA LEU A 201 -5.98 -20.20 21.73
C LEU A 201 -6.78 -19.72 22.95
N LYS A 202 -8.09 -19.95 23.00
CA LYS A 202 -8.95 -19.55 24.13
C LYS A 202 -8.63 -20.32 25.41
N THR A 203 -8.23 -21.59 25.28
CA THR A 203 -7.78 -22.40 26.42
C THR A 203 -6.47 -21.87 27.00
N ALA A 204 -5.53 -21.48 26.14
CA ALA A 204 -4.24 -20.93 26.55
C ALA A 204 -4.31 -19.48 27.05
N LEU A 205 -5.21 -18.67 26.48
CA LEU A 205 -5.38 -17.24 26.75
C LEU A 205 -6.84 -16.92 27.10
N PRO A 206 -7.38 -17.46 28.21
CA PRO A 206 -8.79 -17.25 28.57
C PRO A 206 -9.14 -15.76 28.74
N GLN A 207 -8.18 -14.94 29.19
CA GLN A 207 -8.34 -13.50 29.32
C GLN A 207 -8.56 -12.76 27.99
N HIS A 208 -8.18 -13.36 26.86
CA HIS A 208 -8.31 -12.78 25.52
C HIS A 208 -9.40 -13.45 24.68
N SER A 209 -10.26 -14.29 25.28
CA SER A 209 -11.27 -15.06 24.54
C SER A 209 -12.14 -14.21 23.61
N GLN A 210 -12.59 -13.03 24.07
CA GLN A 210 -13.40 -12.13 23.25
C GLN A 210 -12.63 -11.56 22.05
N SER A 211 -11.35 -11.21 22.24
CA SER A 211 -10.48 -10.73 21.18
C SER A 211 -10.20 -11.82 20.14
N ILE A 212 -10.01 -13.06 20.59
CA ILE A 212 -9.82 -14.23 19.72
C ILE A 212 -11.07 -14.48 18.88
N ASP A 213 -12.25 -14.50 19.51
CA ASP A 213 -13.52 -14.67 18.80
C ASP A 213 -13.74 -13.54 17.79
N TRP A 214 -13.51 -12.27 18.19
CA TRP A 214 -13.65 -11.13 17.29
C TRP A 214 -12.71 -11.21 16.07
N LEU A 215 -11.46 -11.67 16.26
CA LEU A 215 -10.47 -11.77 15.18
C LEU A 215 -10.72 -12.94 14.21
N LEU A 216 -11.27 -14.06 14.68
CA LEU A 216 -11.20 -15.35 13.99
C LEU A 216 -12.54 -16.05 13.78
N ALA A 217 -13.58 -15.76 14.59
CA ALA A 217 -14.85 -16.47 14.54
C ALA A 217 -15.84 -15.80 13.58
N HIS A 218 -16.40 -16.59 12.65
CA HIS A 218 -17.46 -16.10 11.74
C HIS A 218 -18.69 -15.57 12.46
N ALA A 219 -19.06 -16.19 13.58
CA ALA A 219 -20.27 -15.84 14.33
C ALA A 219 -20.30 -14.37 14.75
N SER A 220 -19.13 -13.72 14.91
CA SER A 220 -19.02 -12.31 15.25
C SER A 220 -19.36 -11.35 14.11
N TRP A 221 -19.44 -11.84 12.86
CA TRP A 221 -19.52 -11.01 11.66
C TRP A 221 -20.72 -11.31 10.75
N GLY A 222 -21.51 -12.35 11.04
CA GLY A 222 -22.72 -12.66 10.26
C GLY A 222 -22.45 -12.77 8.76
N ASP A 223 -23.21 -12.03 7.95
CA ASP A 223 -23.11 -12.08 6.48
C ASP A 223 -22.00 -11.19 5.90
N TYR A 224 -21.34 -10.35 6.70
CA TYR A 224 -20.27 -9.48 6.20
C TYR A 224 -19.18 -10.31 5.52
N PRO A 225 -18.59 -9.84 4.41
CA PRO A 225 -17.45 -10.54 3.80
C PRO A 225 -16.28 -10.65 4.78
N THR A 226 -15.73 -11.85 4.98
CA THR A 226 -14.77 -12.20 6.04
C THR A 226 -13.33 -12.36 5.56
N TYR A 227 -12.92 -11.60 4.53
CA TYR A 227 -11.58 -11.72 3.91
C TYR A 227 -10.44 -11.66 4.95
N GLY A 228 -10.59 -10.80 5.97
CA GLY A 228 -9.59 -10.63 7.03
C GLY A 228 -9.44 -11.83 7.96
N ILE A 229 -10.50 -12.62 8.19
CA ILE A 229 -10.42 -13.84 9.02
C ILE A 229 -9.45 -14.84 8.39
N ALA A 230 -9.61 -15.15 7.10
CA ALA A 230 -8.73 -16.08 6.40
C ALA A 230 -7.27 -15.59 6.38
N ARG A 231 -7.07 -14.27 6.24
CA ARG A 231 -5.74 -13.65 6.34
C ARG A 231 -5.16 -13.73 7.76
N ASN A 232 -5.97 -13.55 8.80
CA ASN A 232 -5.54 -13.72 10.20
C ASN A 232 -5.11 -15.16 10.50
N PHE A 233 -5.81 -16.18 9.97
CA PHE A 233 -5.35 -17.57 10.06
C PHE A 233 -4.00 -17.76 9.36
N SER A 234 -3.81 -17.17 8.19
CA SER A 234 -2.53 -17.21 7.46
C SER A 234 -1.40 -16.56 8.26
N LEU A 235 -1.67 -15.45 8.95
CA LEU A 235 -0.72 -14.83 9.87
C LEU A 235 -0.38 -15.77 11.02
N LEU A 236 -1.36 -16.27 11.76
CA LEU A 236 -1.10 -17.14 12.93
C LEU A 236 -0.33 -18.41 12.57
N LEU A 237 -0.61 -18.98 11.39
CA LEU A 237 0.09 -20.15 10.86
C LEU A 237 1.44 -19.81 10.21
N SER A 238 1.90 -18.55 10.21
CA SER A 238 3.19 -18.16 9.61
C SER A 238 4.13 -17.44 10.57
N VAL A 239 3.77 -17.29 11.85
CA VAL A 239 4.61 -16.63 12.85
C VAL A 239 6.01 -17.25 12.86
N GLY A 240 7.04 -16.41 12.75
CA GLY A 240 8.45 -16.83 12.69
C GLY A 240 8.92 -17.33 11.32
N LYS A 241 8.08 -17.29 10.28
CA LYS A 241 8.37 -17.75 8.92
C LYS A 241 8.14 -16.65 7.89
N ARG A 242 8.53 -16.92 6.64
CA ARG A 242 8.05 -16.16 5.48
C ARG A 242 6.70 -16.74 5.03
N ALA A 243 5.81 -15.90 4.54
CA ALA A 243 4.53 -16.34 3.96
C ALA A 243 4.37 -15.79 2.55
N LEU A 244 3.87 -16.60 1.62
CA LEU A 244 3.28 -16.13 0.38
C LEU A 244 1.77 -16.37 0.46
N VAL A 245 0.97 -15.31 0.39
CA VAL A 245 -0.50 -15.38 0.46
C VAL A 245 -1.07 -15.11 -0.93
N LEU A 246 -1.83 -16.07 -1.43
CA LEU A 246 -2.40 -16.13 -2.76
C LEU A 246 -3.93 -16.09 -2.65
N ASP A 247 -4.57 -15.26 -3.45
CA ASP A 247 -5.99 -15.39 -3.74
C ASP A 247 -6.20 -16.59 -4.69
N ASP A 248 -7.30 -17.33 -4.55
CA ASP A 248 -7.62 -18.53 -5.36
C ASP A 248 -7.87 -18.25 -6.86
N ASP A 249 -8.15 -17.01 -7.23
CA ASP A 249 -8.52 -16.59 -8.58
C ASP A 249 -7.33 -16.08 -9.41
N ILE A 250 -6.11 -16.31 -8.94
CA ILE A 250 -4.91 -16.14 -9.75
C ILE A 250 -4.59 -17.37 -10.60
N ILE A 251 -3.90 -17.13 -11.70
CA ILE A 251 -3.12 -18.14 -12.41
C ILE A 251 -1.66 -17.90 -11.98
N PRO A 252 -0.89 -18.93 -11.56
CA PRO A 252 0.46 -18.75 -11.01
C PRO A 252 1.51 -18.43 -12.10
N GLU A 253 1.22 -17.47 -12.97
CA GLU A 253 2.05 -17.01 -14.08
C GLU A 253 2.42 -15.54 -13.86
N GLY A 254 3.72 -15.25 -13.75
CA GLY A 254 4.24 -13.89 -13.75
C GLY A 254 4.26 -13.31 -15.16
N ILE A 255 3.71 -12.12 -15.35
CA ILE A 255 3.61 -11.42 -16.63
C ILE A 255 4.43 -10.13 -16.59
N THR A 256 5.28 -9.93 -17.60
CA THR A 256 6.06 -8.70 -17.73
C THR A 256 5.16 -7.52 -18.11
N PRO A 257 5.45 -6.29 -17.64
CA PRO A 257 4.63 -5.13 -17.96
C PRO A 257 4.60 -4.85 -19.47
N PRO A 258 3.51 -4.32 -20.02
CA PRO A 258 3.37 -4.00 -21.45
C PRO A 258 4.13 -2.72 -21.85
N LEU A 259 4.89 -2.14 -20.91
CA LEU A 259 5.64 -0.90 -21.06
C LEU A 259 7.12 -1.17 -20.78
N ALA A 260 8.00 -0.38 -21.39
CA ALA A 260 9.45 -0.54 -21.24
C ALA A 260 9.86 -0.50 -19.76
N ALA A 261 10.70 -1.44 -19.33
CA ALA A 261 11.06 -1.55 -17.92
C ALA A 261 11.80 -0.30 -17.40
N THR A 262 11.63 0.00 -16.11
CA THR A 262 12.37 1.07 -15.42
C THR A 262 13.33 0.48 -14.38
N PRO A 263 14.45 1.14 -14.07
CA PRO A 263 15.30 0.72 -12.96
C PRO A 263 14.55 0.86 -11.61
N LEU A 264 15.14 0.29 -10.56
CA LEU A 264 14.62 0.43 -9.20
C LEU A 264 14.47 1.90 -8.83
N ARG A 265 13.33 2.26 -8.23
CA ARG A 265 13.09 3.60 -7.67
C ARG A 265 12.46 3.54 -6.28
N PHE A 266 12.61 4.63 -5.52
CA PHE A 266 11.75 4.90 -4.38
C PHE A 266 10.51 5.66 -4.85
N GLY A 267 9.33 5.26 -4.40
CA GLY A 267 8.07 5.82 -4.84
C GLY A 267 6.94 5.63 -3.83
N ALA A 268 5.76 6.11 -4.20
CA ALA A 268 4.55 5.91 -3.41
C ALA A 268 3.74 4.73 -3.94
N ALA A 269 3.00 4.05 -3.06
CA ALA A 269 2.19 2.88 -3.39
C ALA A 269 1.06 3.17 -4.42
N ASN A 270 0.74 4.45 -4.63
CA ASN A 270 -0.24 4.91 -5.61
C ASN A 270 0.36 5.33 -6.96
N GLN A 271 1.67 5.16 -7.17
CA GLN A 271 2.33 5.45 -8.46
C GLN A 271 2.30 4.24 -9.43
N ARG A 272 1.29 3.38 -9.27
CA ARG A 272 1.01 2.30 -10.23
C ARG A 272 0.54 2.91 -11.54
N GLU A 273 0.99 2.32 -12.63
CA GLU A 273 0.57 2.65 -13.99
C GLU A 273 -0.43 1.60 -14.48
N ALA A 274 -1.28 1.99 -15.43
CA ALA A 274 -2.25 1.09 -16.03
C ALA A 274 -2.18 1.05 -17.56
N GLY A 275 -2.44 -0.13 -18.11
CA GLY A 275 -2.71 -0.41 -19.51
C GLY A 275 -4.10 -1.02 -19.65
N PHE A 276 -4.81 -0.67 -20.72
CA PHE A 276 -6.21 -1.05 -20.93
C PHE A 276 -6.36 -1.74 -22.28
N TYR A 277 -7.19 -2.77 -22.32
CA TYR A 277 -7.48 -3.54 -23.52
C TYR A 277 -8.99 -3.61 -23.71
N ALA A 278 -9.43 -3.60 -24.97
CA ALA A 278 -10.86 -3.64 -25.29
C ALA A 278 -11.50 -5.00 -24.99
N SER A 279 -10.71 -6.08 -24.89
CA SER A 279 -11.20 -7.42 -24.60
C SER A 279 -10.12 -8.33 -24.02
N ARG A 280 -10.54 -9.49 -23.51
CA ARG A 280 -9.64 -10.54 -23.01
C ARG A 280 -8.74 -11.10 -24.12
N GLU A 281 -9.26 -11.18 -25.35
CA GLU A 281 -8.48 -11.62 -26.52
C GLU A 281 -7.37 -10.63 -26.84
N ALA A 282 -7.65 -9.32 -26.79
CA ALA A 282 -6.65 -8.28 -27.01
C ALA A 282 -5.57 -8.29 -25.92
N LEU A 283 -5.95 -8.51 -24.66
CA LEU A 283 -5.02 -8.70 -23.55
C LEU A 283 -4.13 -9.94 -23.78
N ALA A 284 -4.73 -11.08 -24.15
CA ALA A 284 -4.00 -12.33 -24.36
C ALA A 284 -2.90 -12.21 -25.43
N GLN A 285 -3.13 -11.42 -26.49
CA GLN A 285 -2.14 -11.16 -27.55
C GLN A 285 -0.89 -10.39 -27.06
N HIS A 286 -0.99 -9.69 -25.93
CA HIS A 286 0.10 -8.90 -25.34
C HIS A 286 0.75 -9.58 -24.13
N THR A 287 0.36 -10.82 -23.83
CA THR A 287 0.87 -11.53 -22.65
C THR A 287 2.29 -12.00 -22.91
N LEU A 288 3.23 -11.47 -22.12
CA LEU A 288 4.63 -11.88 -22.12
C LEU A 288 4.96 -12.51 -20.77
N ARG A 289 5.02 -13.84 -20.74
CA ARG A 289 5.29 -14.62 -19.52
C ARG A 289 6.75 -14.47 -19.10
N MET A 290 6.97 -14.41 -17.80
CA MET A 290 8.29 -14.55 -17.20
C MET A 290 8.74 -16.01 -17.27
N ASP A 291 10.05 -16.22 -17.42
CA ASP A 291 10.64 -17.56 -17.32
C ASP A 291 10.71 -18.04 -15.86
N GLU A 292 10.86 -17.11 -14.92
CA GLU A 292 10.94 -17.39 -13.49
C GLU A 292 9.56 -17.57 -12.85
N SER A 293 9.44 -18.54 -11.93
CA SER A 293 8.23 -18.72 -11.12
C SER A 293 7.92 -17.45 -10.31
N PRO A 294 6.64 -16.99 -10.29
CA PRO A 294 6.28 -15.82 -9.49
C PRO A 294 6.54 -16.02 -7.99
N LEU A 295 6.51 -17.26 -7.49
CA LEU A 295 6.81 -17.59 -6.10
C LEU A 295 8.30 -17.39 -5.79
N THR A 296 9.18 -17.82 -6.70
CA THR A 296 10.64 -17.57 -6.59
C THR A 296 10.94 -16.08 -6.60
N ALA A 297 10.38 -15.36 -7.58
CA ALA A 297 10.60 -13.92 -7.74
C ALA A 297 10.16 -13.13 -6.49
N MET A 298 9.05 -13.51 -5.86
CA MET A 298 8.59 -12.89 -4.61
C MET A 298 9.54 -13.14 -3.43
N LEU A 299 10.12 -14.33 -3.34
CA LEU A 299 10.98 -14.72 -2.21
C LEU A 299 12.39 -14.11 -2.27
N HIS A 300 12.88 -13.73 -3.45
CA HIS A 300 14.21 -13.14 -3.62
C HIS A 300 14.45 -11.90 -2.76
N SER A 301 13.41 -11.09 -2.55
CA SER A 301 13.50 -9.83 -1.82
C SER A 301 12.83 -9.87 -0.46
N LEU A 302 12.02 -10.89 -0.16
CA LEU A 302 11.20 -10.91 1.04
C LEU A 302 12.07 -11.08 2.29
N GLY A 303 12.09 -10.04 3.13
CA GLY A 303 12.95 -9.94 4.30
C GLY A 303 14.41 -9.56 4.00
N GLU A 304 14.74 -9.22 2.76
CA GLU A 304 16.07 -8.71 2.42
C GLU A 304 16.24 -7.26 2.89
N SER A 305 17.49 -6.89 3.20
CA SER A 305 17.83 -5.55 3.64
C SER A 305 18.05 -4.60 2.45
N LEU A 306 17.81 -3.30 2.64
CA LEU A 306 18.15 -2.28 1.63
C LEU A 306 19.64 -2.30 1.27
N GLY A 307 20.50 -2.62 2.23
CA GLY A 307 21.93 -2.83 2.03
C GLY A 307 22.24 -3.90 0.98
N ASN A 308 21.35 -4.88 0.79
CA ASN A 308 21.47 -5.92 -0.23
C ASN A 308 20.66 -5.59 -1.49
N ILE A 309 19.44 -5.06 -1.34
CA ILE A 309 18.53 -4.78 -2.47
C ILE A 309 19.10 -3.68 -3.36
N ILE A 310 19.52 -2.55 -2.78
CA ILE A 310 19.91 -1.37 -3.56
C ILE A 310 21.12 -1.66 -4.48
N PRO A 311 22.22 -2.26 -3.99
CA PRO A 311 23.38 -2.55 -4.84
C PRO A 311 23.13 -3.59 -5.93
N GLN A 312 22.08 -4.42 -5.82
CA GLN A 312 21.70 -5.36 -6.89
C GLN A 312 21.03 -4.66 -8.07
N HIS A 313 20.41 -3.50 -7.84
CA HIS A 313 19.64 -2.79 -8.87
C HIS A 313 20.27 -1.48 -9.32
N LEU A 314 21.06 -0.82 -8.47
CA LEU A 314 21.68 0.48 -8.72
C LEU A 314 23.20 0.38 -8.60
N SER A 315 23.92 1.09 -9.46
CA SER A 315 25.39 1.01 -9.58
C SER A 315 26.15 2.00 -8.68
N GLY A 316 25.48 3.03 -8.17
CA GLY A 316 26.11 4.03 -7.31
C GLY A 316 25.21 5.21 -6.97
N HIS A 317 25.72 6.12 -6.14
CA HIS A 317 25.00 7.28 -5.63
C HIS A 317 24.43 8.21 -6.73
N THR A 318 25.04 8.27 -7.92
CA THR A 318 24.54 9.06 -9.05
C THR A 318 23.21 8.54 -9.60
N ASN A 319 22.86 7.26 -9.36
CA ASN A 319 21.55 6.72 -9.71
C ASN A 319 20.42 7.28 -8.83
N LEU A 320 20.72 7.97 -7.73
CA LEU A 320 19.72 8.62 -6.88
C LEU A 320 19.17 9.91 -7.50
N VAL A 321 19.69 10.38 -8.64
CA VAL A 321 19.20 11.60 -9.31
C VAL A 321 17.68 11.57 -9.47
N GLY A 322 17.02 12.65 -9.05
CA GLY A 322 15.57 12.81 -9.12
C GLY A 322 14.78 12.07 -8.04
N PHE A 323 15.41 11.21 -7.22
CA PHE A 323 14.72 10.56 -6.11
C PHE A 323 14.44 11.58 -5.02
N ASP A 324 13.22 11.58 -4.50
CA ASP A 324 12.85 12.42 -3.37
C ASP A 324 13.43 11.85 -2.07
N GLY A 325 14.37 12.59 -1.45
CA GLY A 325 15.03 12.16 -0.22
C GLY A 325 14.10 12.04 0.99
N SER A 326 12.93 12.68 0.95
CA SER A 326 11.90 12.50 1.99
C SER A 326 11.40 11.06 2.06
N LEU A 327 11.36 10.34 0.92
CA LEU A 327 10.85 8.98 0.80
C LEU A 327 11.74 7.90 1.42
N PHE A 328 12.89 8.26 1.97
CA PHE A 328 13.76 7.31 2.66
C PHE A 328 14.58 7.99 3.74
N SER A 329 13.99 9.04 4.32
CA SER A 329 14.56 9.76 5.45
C SER A 329 14.73 8.87 6.68
N GLU A 330 13.83 7.90 6.90
CA GLU A 330 13.85 7.02 8.06
C GLU A 330 14.57 5.68 7.81
N HIS A 331 15.03 5.43 6.58
CA HIS A 331 15.66 4.15 6.22
C HIS A 331 17.19 4.17 6.35
N ASP A 332 17.79 2.99 6.45
CA ASP A 332 19.23 2.76 6.34
C ASP A 332 19.50 1.37 5.74
N GLY A 333 20.75 0.95 5.66
CA GLY A 333 21.12 -0.33 5.07
C GLY A 333 20.54 -1.56 5.78
N SER A 334 20.09 -1.42 7.04
CA SER A 334 19.46 -2.47 7.83
C SER A 334 17.93 -2.55 7.65
N SER A 335 17.29 -1.51 7.11
CA SER A 335 15.88 -1.50 6.74
C SER A 335 15.53 -2.70 5.86
N ARG A 336 14.44 -3.41 6.16
CA ARG A 336 14.07 -4.67 5.47
C ARG A 336 12.79 -4.54 4.67
N ALA A 337 12.70 -5.30 3.58
CA ALA A 337 11.47 -5.46 2.81
C ALA A 337 10.54 -6.47 3.51
N LEU A 338 9.69 -6.00 4.42
CA LEU A 338 8.75 -6.86 5.17
C LEU A 338 7.59 -7.34 4.31
N VAL A 339 7.26 -6.61 3.24
CA VAL A 339 6.26 -7.00 2.26
C VAL A 339 6.86 -6.99 0.87
N SER A 340 6.57 -8.03 0.11
CA SER A 340 6.71 -8.03 -1.35
C SER A 340 5.31 -8.09 -1.96
N GLN A 341 5.05 -7.33 -3.01
CA GLN A 341 3.78 -7.34 -3.74
C GLN A 341 4.01 -7.11 -5.23
N CYS A 342 3.07 -7.50 -6.08
CA CYS A 342 3.19 -7.40 -7.54
C CYS A 342 2.01 -6.65 -8.17
N GLY A 343 2.09 -6.37 -9.47
CA GLY A 343 0.96 -5.84 -10.23
C GLY A 343 -0.10 -6.91 -10.53
N SER A 344 -1.18 -6.50 -11.19
CA SER A 344 -2.23 -7.39 -11.70
C SER A 344 -2.26 -7.36 -13.23
N TRP A 345 -2.35 -8.53 -13.85
CA TRP A 345 -2.59 -8.72 -15.29
C TRP A 345 -3.94 -9.42 -15.46
N GLY A 346 -4.86 -8.82 -16.22
CA GLY A 346 -6.28 -9.17 -16.21
C GLY A 346 -7.08 -8.23 -15.31
N ASP A 347 -7.88 -8.80 -14.41
CA ASP A 347 -8.71 -8.05 -13.48
C ASP A 347 -7.82 -7.30 -12.47
N SER A 348 -8.10 -6.03 -12.17
CA SER A 348 -7.26 -5.23 -11.25
C SER A 348 -7.53 -5.49 -9.76
N GLY A 349 -8.53 -6.30 -9.43
CA GLY A 349 -9.04 -6.51 -8.06
C GLY A 349 -9.84 -5.33 -7.50
N THR A 350 -9.91 -4.19 -8.21
CA THR A 350 -10.58 -2.98 -7.70
C THR A 350 -12.11 -3.13 -7.68
N GLY A 351 -12.75 -2.48 -6.70
CA GLY A 351 -14.20 -2.62 -6.48
C GLY A 351 -15.10 -1.83 -7.44
N ARG A 352 -14.69 -0.64 -7.89
CA ARG A 352 -15.41 0.22 -8.86
C ARG A 352 -14.41 1.03 -9.65
N ALA A 353 -14.74 1.44 -10.87
CA ALA A 353 -13.89 2.22 -11.78
C ALA A 353 -13.36 3.56 -11.25
N SER A 354 -13.90 4.09 -10.14
CA SER A 354 -13.45 5.33 -9.50
C SER A 354 -11.97 5.34 -9.13
N TRP A 355 -11.33 4.17 -8.96
CA TRP A 355 -9.89 4.06 -8.73
C TRP A 355 -9.04 4.75 -9.82
N THR A 356 -9.57 4.89 -11.04
CA THR A 356 -8.90 5.55 -12.16
C THR A 356 -8.55 7.01 -11.87
N ILE A 357 -9.25 7.70 -10.95
CA ILE A 357 -8.87 9.06 -10.50
C ILE A 357 -7.47 9.12 -9.89
N HIS A 358 -6.92 7.99 -9.44
CA HIS A 358 -5.59 7.93 -8.85
C HIS A 358 -4.48 7.68 -9.86
N LEU A 359 -4.82 7.45 -11.14
CA LEU A 359 -3.85 7.19 -12.19
C LEU A 359 -3.11 8.45 -12.65
N ASP A 360 -1.92 8.23 -13.19
CA ASP A 360 -1.15 9.28 -13.85
C ASP A 360 -1.73 9.64 -15.23
N ASN A 361 -1.31 10.79 -15.76
CA ASN A 361 -1.83 11.29 -17.04
C ASN A 361 -1.56 10.32 -18.19
N ALA A 362 -0.44 9.58 -18.16
CA ALA A 362 -0.11 8.63 -19.22
C ALA A 362 -1.05 7.43 -19.23
N SER A 363 -1.43 6.90 -18.05
CA SER A 363 -2.41 5.83 -17.93
C SER A 363 -3.82 6.30 -18.30
N ILE A 364 -4.21 7.50 -17.87
CA ILE A 364 -5.49 8.09 -18.29
C ILE A 364 -5.52 8.24 -19.81
N LYS A 365 -4.48 8.80 -20.42
CA LYS A 365 -4.39 8.92 -21.88
C LYS A 365 -4.58 7.56 -22.58
N ARG A 366 -3.91 6.50 -22.11
CA ARG A 366 -4.10 5.14 -22.65
C ARG A 366 -5.56 4.65 -22.57
N LEU A 367 -6.25 4.92 -21.46
CA LEU A 367 -7.67 4.60 -21.33
C LEU A 367 -8.50 5.34 -22.38
N LEU A 368 -8.32 6.66 -22.51
CA LEU A 368 -9.11 7.49 -23.42
C LEU A 368 -8.84 7.19 -24.90
N GLU A 369 -7.63 6.75 -25.24
CA GLU A 369 -7.24 6.35 -26.60
C GLU A 369 -7.80 4.97 -27.00
N THR A 370 -8.19 4.14 -26.02
CA THR A 370 -8.66 2.78 -26.30
C THR A 370 -10.06 2.77 -26.94
N SER A 371 -10.99 3.60 -26.46
CA SER A 371 -12.36 3.66 -26.94
C SER A 371 -13.06 4.95 -26.50
N ALA A 372 -14.10 5.35 -27.23
CA ALA A 372 -15.04 6.36 -26.75
C ALA A 372 -15.91 5.84 -25.58
N ASP A 373 -16.19 4.54 -25.56
CA ASP A 373 -16.89 3.86 -24.47
C ASP A 373 -15.88 3.34 -23.44
N ILE A 374 -15.43 4.25 -22.57
CA ILE A 374 -14.43 3.95 -21.54
C ILE A 374 -14.98 3.05 -20.42
N GLU A 375 -16.29 3.08 -20.14
CA GLU A 375 -16.91 2.21 -19.14
C GLU A 375 -16.93 0.76 -19.61
N ALA A 376 -17.19 0.49 -20.90
CA ALA A 376 -17.06 -0.85 -21.46
C ALA A 376 -15.61 -1.37 -21.41
N VAL A 377 -14.62 -0.51 -21.67
CA VAL A 377 -13.19 -0.88 -21.53
C VAL A 377 -12.86 -1.23 -20.08
N LEU A 378 -13.30 -0.44 -19.11
CA LEU A 378 -13.10 -0.72 -17.69
C LEU A 378 -13.88 -1.97 -17.22
N GLY A 379 -15.08 -2.18 -17.78
CA GLY A 379 -15.94 -3.33 -17.54
C GLY A 379 -15.43 -4.63 -18.17
N SER A 380 -14.57 -4.56 -19.18
CA SER A 380 -13.90 -5.75 -19.73
C SER A 380 -12.97 -6.44 -18.72
N ARG A 381 -12.58 -5.70 -17.65
CA ARG A 381 -11.60 -6.13 -16.64
C ARG A 381 -10.31 -6.68 -17.28
N SER A 382 -9.97 -6.19 -18.46
CA SER A 382 -8.84 -6.65 -19.26
C SER A 382 -7.76 -5.56 -19.27
N GLY A 383 -6.85 -5.64 -18.31
CA GLY A 383 -5.84 -4.59 -18.13
C GLY A 383 -4.55 -5.08 -17.52
N TRP A 384 -3.61 -4.15 -17.40
CA TRP A 384 -2.45 -4.25 -16.55
C TRP A 384 -2.51 -3.13 -15.54
N LEU A 385 -2.25 -3.41 -14.26
CA LEU A 385 -2.09 -2.40 -13.21
C LEU A 385 -0.86 -2.76 -12.37
N GLY A 386 0.20 -1.95 -12.43
CA GLY A 386 1.43 -2.29 -11.71
C GLY A 386 2.55 -1.29 -11.90
N TYR A 387 3.78 -1.74 -11.70
CA TYR A 387 4.98 -0.94 -11.91
C TYR A 387 5.80 -1.51 -13.07
N ARG A 388 6.45 -0.62 -13.82
CA ARG A 388 7.33 -0.98 -14.95
C ARG A 388 8.65 -1.61 -14.50
N GLY A 389 8.97 -1.51 -13.21
CA GLY A 389 10.18 -2.01 -12.60
C GLY A 389 10.01 -2.05 -11.08
N PRO A 390 11.01 -2.55 -10.34
CA PRO A 390 10.89 -2.64 -8.89
C PRO A 390 10.75 -1.25 -8.24
N VAL A 391 9.84 -1.12 -7.28
CA VAL A 391 9.61 0.14 -6.54
C VAL A 391 9.61 -0.13 -5.04
N LEU A 392 10.42 0.64 -4.30
CA LEU A 392 10.38 0.66 -2.85
C LEU A 392 9.36 1.71 -2.38
N SER A 393 8.35 1.30 -1.62
CA SER A 393 7.32 2.19 -1.06
C SER A 393 7.17 2.04 0.46
N HIS A 394 6.56 3.04 1.09
CA HIS A 394 6.39 3.10 2.55
C HIS A 394 5.31 2.18 3.11
N TYR A 395 4.26 1.92 2.34
CA TYR A 395 3.18 1.05 2.78
C TYR A 395 2.73 0.14 1.65
N ALA A 396 2.12 -0.97 2.02
CA ALA A 396 1.62 -1.97 1.11
C ALA A 396 0.16 -1.66 0.79
N THR A 397 -0.24 -1.88 -0.46
CA THR A 397 -1.65 -1.88 -0.88
C THR A 397 -2.19 -3.29 -1.02
N LEU A 398 -1.30 -4.28 -0.87
CA LEU A 398 -1.44 -5.72 -1.11
C LEU A 398 -1.93 -6.07 -2.53
N SER A 399 -1.57 -7.27 -2.97
CA SER A 399 -1.92 -7.83 -4.29
C SER A 399 -2.41 -9.25 -4.15
N GLN A 400 -2.99 -9.80 -5.23
CA GLN A 400 -3.50 -11.17 -5.25
C GLN A 400 -2.43 -12.23 -4.97
N LEU A 401 -1.15 -11.87 -5.13
CA LEU A 401 0.00 -12.59 -4.60
C LEU A 401 0.83 -11.63 -3.75
N THR A 402 0.88 -11.87 -2.44
CA THR A 402 1.60 -11.03 -1.46
C THR A 402 2.60 -11.87 -0.68
N GLY A 403 3.82 -11.37 -0.50
CA GLY A 403 4.81 -11.95 0.38
C GLY A 403 4.90 -11.18 1.70
N LEU A 404 4.94 -11.89 2.83
CA LEU A 404 5.04 -11.33 4.18
C LEU A 404 6.23 -11.94 4.93
N ASP A 405 7.11 -11.11 5.48
CA ASP A 405 8.17 -11.55 6.39
C ASP A 405 7.65 -11.56 7.83
N HIS A 406 6.96 -12.65 8.19
CA HIS A 406 6.33 -12.80 9.50
C HIS A 406 7.31 -13.27 10.61
N ARG A 407 8.62 -13.14 10.37
CA ARG A 407 9.64 -13.15 11.43
C ARG A 407 9.60 -11.86 12.26
N ALA A 408 9.09 -10.78 11.70
CA ALA A 408 8.75 -9.57 12.43
C ALA A 408 7.30 -9.65 12.93
N LEU A 409 6.98 -8.94 14.02
CA LEU A 409 5.59 -8.80 14.47
C LEU A 409 4.77 -8.01 13.44
N LEU A 410 3.80 -8.66 12.79
CA LEU A 410 2.85 -8.02 11.86
C LEU A 410 1.53 -7.71 12.60
N PRO A 411 0.77 -6.66 12.26
CA PRO A 411 -0.56 -6.44 12.84
C PRO A 411 -1.59 -7.44 12.30
N PRO A 412 -2.72 -7.71 12.99
CA PRO A 412 -3.80 -8.49 12.41
C PRO A 412 -4.54 -7.69 11.33
N TYR A 413 -5.23 -8.38 10.43
CA TYR A 413 -6.21 -7.80 9.52
C TYR A 413 -7.51 -7.47 10.25
N LEU A 414 -8.21 -6.43 9.78
CA LEU A 414 -9.61 -6.21 10.16
C LEU A 414 -10.43 -7.42 9.67
N PRO A 415 -11.16 -8.15 10.53
CA PRO A 415 -11.65 -9.48 10.18
C PRO A 415 -12.69 -9.51 9.05
N ALA A 416 -13.52 -8.47 8.93
CA ALA A 416 -14.58 -8.41 7.94
C ALA A 416 -14.74 -7.02 7.31
N GLY A 417 -15.37 -6.99 6.14
CA GLY A 417 -15.53 -5.80 5.30
C GLY A 417 -14.48 -5.71 4.20
N ARG A 418 -14.53 -4.63 3.41
CA ARG A 418 -13.57 -4.31 2.34
C ARG A 418 -12.50 -3.34 2.85
N GLY A 419 -11.29 -3.43 2.30
CA GLY A 419 -10.19 -2.49 2.57
C GLY A 419 -9.34 -2.87 3.78
N GLU A 420 -9.52 -4.09 4.29
CA GLU A 420 -8.73 -4.70 5.35
C GLU A 420 -7.25 -4.82 4.98
N ASP A 421 -6.97 -4.99 3.69
CA ASP A 421 -5.65 -5.10 3.08
C ASP A 421 -4.83 -3.79 3.17
N ILE A 422 -5.45 -2.68 2.76
CA ILE A 422 -4.86 -1.35 2.85
C ILE A 422 -4.67 -0.96 4.31
N LEU A 423 -5.66 -1.25 5.17
CA LEU A 423 -5.55 -0.97 6.60
C LEU A 423 -4.40 -1.77 7.25
N PHE A 424 -4.24 -3.05 6.91
CA PHE A 424 -3.07 -3.83 7.32
C PHE A 424 -1.77 -3.16 6.88
N GLY A 425 -1.66 -2.76 5.61
CA GLY A 425 -0.45 -2.10 5.09
C GLY A 425 -0.11 -0.80 5.82
N ILE A 426 -1.12 0.01 6.15
CA ILE A 426 -0.96 1.26 6.92
C ILE A 426 -0.55 0.97 8.37
N MET A 427 -1.19 0.00 9.03
CA MET A 427 -0.81 -0.39 10.39
C MET A 427 0.61 -0.96 10.42
N LEU A 428 1.00 -1.73 9.41
CA LEU A 428 2.34 -2.27 9.32
C LEU A 428 3.39 -1.17 9.20
N GLN A 429 3.14 -0.14 8.39
CA GLN A 429 3.98 1.06 8.33
C GLN A 429 4.08 1.74 9.70
N ARG A 430 2.97 1.86 10.44
CA ARG A 430 2.97 2.43 11.80
C ARG A 430 3.81 1.61 12.79
N LEU A 431 3.87 0.30 12.63
CA LEU A 431 4.66 -0.61 13.47
C LEU A 431 6.15 -0.59 13.08
N HIS A 432 6.46 -0.54 11.79
CA HIS A 432 7.81 -0.63 11.23
C HIS A 432 8.08 0.51 10.23
N PRO A 433 8.12 1.79 10.65
CA PRO A 433 8.43 2.94 9.80
C PRO A 433 9.82 2.85 9.14
N GLU A 434 10.73 2.09 9.73
CA GLU A 434 12.05 1.81 9.16
C GLU A 434 12.03 0.73 8.06
N SER A 435 10.93 -0.01 7.88
CA SER A 435 10.79 -1.06 6.86
C SER A 435 10.30 -0.50 5.52
N VAL A 436 10.42 -1.32 4.47
CA VAL A 436 9.95 -0.97 3.13
C VAL A 436 9.04 -2.07 2.58
N VAL A 437 8.28 -1.70 1.56
CA VAL A 437 7.56 -2.62 0.69
C VAL A 437 8.29 -2.67 -0.65
N LEU A 438 8.65 -3.87 -1.09
CA LEU A 438 9.12 -4.05 -2.46
C LEU A 438 7.92 -4.37 -3.36
N ASN A 439 7.64 -3.46 -4.28
CA ASN A 439 6.75 -3.68 -5.39
C ASN A 439 7.55 -4.29 -6.54
N GLN A 440 7.10 -5.42 -7.04
CA GLN A 440 7.72 -6.11 -8.16
C GLN A 440 7.45 -5.39 -9.48
N GLY A 441 8.41 -5.48 -10.40
CA GLY A 441 8.32 -4.94 -11.77
C GLY A 441 7.56 -5.83 -12.75
N TRP A 442 6.68 -6.68 -12.25
CA TRP A 442 5.87 -7.64 -13.00
C TRP A 442 4.50 -7.79 -12.35
N ALA A 443 3.57 -8.46 -13.03
CA ALA A 443 2.20 -8.64 -12.58
C ALA A 443 1.81 -10.11 -12.51
N ILE A 444 1.02 -10.49 -11.49
CA ILE A 444 0.41 -11.82 -11.43
C ILE A 444 -0.83 -11.84 -12.34
N HIS A 445 -1.03 -12.94 -13.06
CA HIS A 445 -2.25 -13.14 -13.84
C HIS A 445 -3.43 -13.39 -12.89
N HIS A 446 -4.42 -12.50 -12.92
CA HIS A 446 -5.62 -12.53 -12.09
C HIS A 446 -6.87 -12.63 -12.97
N ASP A 447 -7.61 -13.73 -12.83
CA ASP A 447 -8.74 -14.09 -13.67
C ASP A 447 -9.92 -14.62 -12.83
N PRO A 448 -10.66 -13.74 -12.14
CA PRO A 448 -11.86 -14.09 -11.39
C PRO A 448 -12.86 -14.94 -12.16
N MET A 449 -13.49 -15.87 -11.43
CA MET A 449 -14.57 -16.70 -11.99
C MET A 449 -15.86 -15.91 -12.18
N GLU A 450 -16.09 -14.87 -11.38
CA GLU A 450 -17.30 -14.05 -11.46
C GLU A 450 -17.21 -13.02 -12.61
N ASP A 451 -18.34 -12.75 -13.25
CA ASP A 451 -18.49 -11.55 -14.07
C ASP A 451 -18.49 -10.32 -13.16
N ARG A 452 -17.62 -9.36 -13.49
CA ARG A 452 -17.38 -8.12 -12.72
C ARG A 452 -17.51 -6.89 -13.63
N SER A 453 -18.19 -7.02 -14.77
CA SER A 453 -18.32 -5.97 -15.77
C SER A 453 -19.05 -4.72 -15.25
N GLU A 454 -19.95 -4.87 -14.29
CA GLU A 454 -20.64 -3.78 -13.61
C GLU A 454 -19.67 -2.83 -12.88
N ARG A 455 -18.47 -3.31 -12.52
CA ARG A 455 -17.44 -2.48 -11.87
C ARG A 455 -16.78 -1.48 -12.81
N GLY A 456 -17.07 -1.55 -14.12
CA GLY A 456 -16.61 -0.61 -15.13
C GLY A 456 -17.27 0.78 -15.08
N MET A 457 -18.41 0.90 -14.39
CA MET A 457 -19.19 2.13 -14.34
C MET A 457 -18.49 3.26 -13.58
N LEU A 458 -18.40 4.43 -14.21
CA LEU A 458 -17.86 5.67 -13.66
C LEU A 458 -18.95 6.46 -12.93
N THR A 459 -19.21 6.09 -11.69
CA THR A 459 -20.09 6.85 -10.80
C THR A 459 -19.36 8.05 -10.21
N PRO A 460 -19.99 9.24 -10.13
CA PRO A 460 -19.40 10.41 -9.49
C PRO A 460 -18.82 10.09 -8.10
N LEU A 461 -17.66 10.69 -7.80
CA LEU A 461 -16.94 10.43 -6.56
C LEU A 461 -17.73 10.92 -5.33
N SER A 462 -17.71 10.09 -4.29
CA SER A 462 -18.29 10.38 -2.97
C SER A 462 -17.40 9.79 -1.89
N VAL A 463 -17.40 10.42 -0.71
CA VAL A 463 -16.69 9.90 0.46
C VAL A 463 -17.69 9.61 1.58
N THR A 464 -17.67 8.38 2.06
CA THR A 464 -18.43 7.90 3.21
C THR A 464 -17.51 7.28 4.27
N LEU A 465 -18.05 6.96 5.44
CA LEU A 465 -17.29 6.27 6.48
C LEU A 465 -16.95 4.84 6.03
N THR A 466 -15.67 4.61 5.73
CA THR A 466 -15.14 3.33 5.23
C THR A 466 -13.84 2.99 5.93
N THR A 467 -13.37 1.75 5.78
CA THR A 467 -12.06 1.29 6.25
C THR A 467 -10.92 2.18 5.73
N SER A 468 -11.04 2.72 4.51
CA SER A 468 -10.06 3.68 3.97
C SER A 468 -9.98 4.97 4.77
N LEU A 469 -11.12 5.47 5.28
CA LEU A 469 -11.13 6.67 6.14
C LEU A 469 -10.45 6.38 7.48
N LEU A 470 -10.73 5.20 8.06
CA LEU A 470 -10.04 4.71 9.26
C LEU A 470 -8.53 4.59 9.03
N GLY A 471 -8.12 3.99 7.91
CA GLY A 471 -6.72 3.88 7.50
C GLY A 471 -6.05 5.25 7.37
N ASN A 472 -6.70 6.22 6.74
CA ASN A 472 -6.15 7.58 6.63
C ASN A 472 -5.97 8.28 7.99
N TRP A 473 -6.87 8.04 8.94
CA TRP A 473 -6.75 8.59 10.30
C TRP A 473 -5.67 7.88 11.12
N LEU A 474 -5.60 6.54 11.05
CA LEU A 474 -4.57 5.74 11.72
C LEU A 474 -3.19 5.89 11.07
N GLY A 475 -3.10 6.20 9.79
CA GLY A 475 -1.84 6.38 9.07
C GLY A 475 -1.08 7.66 9.47
N ARG A 476 -1.71 8.59 10.19
CA ARG A 476 -1.07 9.80 10.68
C ARG A 476 -0.15 9.48 11.85
N GLU A 477 1.13 9.29 11.57
CA GLU A 477 2.19 9.04 12.56
C GLU A 477 2.30 10.17 13.59
N PRO A 478 2.20 9.87 14.90
CA PRO A 478 2.60 10.75 15.97
C PRO A 478 4.11 11.02 15.93
N ASN A 479 4.51 12.26 16.21
CA ASN A 479 5.90 12.72 16.11
C ASN A 479 6.87 12.01 17.08
N ASP A 480 6.36 11.30 18.08
CA ASP A 480 7.09 10.70 19.21
C ASP A 480 7.23 9.17 19.12
N GLN A 481 7.01 8.57 17.94
CA GLN A 481 7.10 7.10 17.76
C GLN A 481 8.47 6.56 17.36
N SER A 482 9.38 7.45 16.92
CA SER A 482 10.73 7.05 16.52
C SER A 482 11.49 6.45 17.71
N GLY A 483 12.17 5.33 17.48
CA GLY A 483 12.94 4.61 18.50
C GLY A 483 12.13 3.76 19.51
N LEU A 484 10.78 3.76 19.45
CA LEU A 484 9.98 2.85 20.27
C LEU A 484 10.05 1.40 19.77
N PRO A 485 10.01 0.39 20.65
CA PRO A 485 9.80 -1.01 20.27
C PRO A 485 8.47 -1.21 19.53
N VAL A 486 8.41 -2.22 18.65
CA VAL A 486 7.25 -2.51 17.80
C VAL A 486 5.97 -2.74 18.61
N GLU A 487 6.07 -3.44 19.75
CA GLU A 487 4.95 -3.73 20.63
C GLU A 487 4.37 -2.42 21.21
N ARG A 488 5.24 -1.46 21.56
CA ARG A 488 4.80 -0.14 22.05
C ARG A 488 4.12 0.68 20.97
N ARG A 489 4.57 0.58 19.71
CA ARG A 489 3.88 1.22 18.57
C ARG A 489 2.51 0.59 18.31
N LEU A 490 2.40 -0.73 18.39
CA LEU A 490 1.11 -1.44 18.30
C LEU A 490 0.14 -1.01 19.40
N ILE A 491 0.60 -0.92 20.66
CA ILE A 491 -0.20 -0.36 21.75
C ILE A 491 -0.61 1.10 21.49
N GLY A 492 0.26 1.90 20.86
CA GLY A 492 -0.09 3.25 20.42
C GLY A 492 -1.23 3.30 19.39
N VAL A 493 -1.27 2.35 18.45
CA VAL A 493 -2.38 2.21 17.49
C VAL A 493 -3.66 1.75 18.22
N ALA A 494 -3.54 0.76 19.11
CA ALA A 494 -4.66 0.29 19.94
C ALA A 494 -5.25 1.42 20.79
N GLU A 495 -4.41 2.24 21.42
CA GLU A 495 -4.85 3.39 22.21
C GLU A 495 -5.53 4.46 21.36
N GLN A 496 -5.05 4.69 20.13
CA GLN A 496 -5.73 5.59 19.19
C GLN A 496 -7.14 5.10 18.89
N LEU A 497 -7.34 3.80 18.63
CA LEU A 497 -8.66 3.20 18.43
C LEU A 497 -9.54 3.22 19.70
N ARG A 498 -8.95 2.95 20.87
CA ARG A 498 -9.66 2.98 22.16
C ARG A 498 -10.30 4.34 22.43
N ARG A 499 -9.66 5.44 22.02
CA ARG A 499 -10.24 6.79 22.12
C ARG A 499 -11.59 6.91 21.41
N LEU A 500 -11.84 6.17 20.33
CA LEU A 500 -13.16 6.21 19.66
C LEU A 500 -14.26 5.76 20.63
N LYS A 501 -14.02 4.68 21.39
CA LYS A 501 -14.94 4.17 22.41
C LYS A 501 -15.24 5.20 23.50
N ASP A 502 -14.23 5.96 23.91
CA ASP A 502 -14.32 6.89 25.04
C ASP A 502 -14.80 8.30 24.66
N MET A 503 -14.80 8.64 23.36
CA MET A 503 -15.29 9.94 22.88
C MET A 503 -16.79 10.11 23.15
N THR A 504 -17.21 11.34 23.48
CA THR A 504 -18.63 11.68 23.48
C THR A 504 -19.18 11.65 22.06
N PRO A 505 -20.49 11.39 21.86
CA PRO A 505 -21.09 11.40 20.52
C PRO A 505 -20.77 12.67 19.72
N THR A 506 -20.83 13.84 20.35
CA THR A 506 -20.50 15.12 19.71
C THR A 506 -19.05 15.21 19.24
N ALA A 507 -18.09 14.73 20.05
CA ALA A 507 -16.68 14.73 19.70
C ALA A 507 -16.39 13.75 18.56
N LEU A 508 -17.00 12.55 18.60
CA LEU A 508 -16.86 11.54 17.57
C LEU A 508 -17.45 12.01 16.23
N THR A 509 -18.65 12.60 16.23
CA THR A 509 -19.24 13.22 15.03
C THR A 509 -18.34 14.32 14.47
N SER A 510 -17.77 15.17 15.32
CA SER A 510 -16.85 16.23 14.90
C SER A 510 -15.59 15.67 14.24
N LEU A 511 -15.02 14.59 14.79
CA LEU A 511 -13.87 13.90 14.20
C LEU A 511 -14.23 13.32 12.83
N ILE A 512 -15.36 12.62 12.72
CA ILE A 512 -15.83 12.04 11.45
C ILE A 512 -16.00 13.13 10.39
N HIS A 513 -16.62 14.26 10.73
CA HIS A 513 -16.77 15.39 9.81
C HIS A 513 -15.42 15.94 9.33
N GLN A 514 -14.46 16.10 10.24
CA GLN A 514 -13.11 16.56 9.89
C GLN A 514 -12.44 15.60 8.90
N GLU A 515 -12.54 14.29 9.13
CA GLU A 515 -11.95 13.29 8.24
C GLU A 515 -12.65 13.25 6.87
N LEU A 516 -13.98 13.31 6.84
CA LEU A 516 -14.75 13.37 5.59
C LEU A 516 -14.40 14.60 4.76
N VAL A 517 -14.40 15.79 5.36
CA VAL A 517 -14.04 17.04 4.67
C VAL A 517 -12.60 16.98 4.18
N SER A 518 -11.68 16.46 5.00
CA SER A 518 -10.28 16.29 4.60
C SER A 518 -10.14 15.41 3.36
N GLN A 519 -10.82 14.26 3.30
CA GLN A 519 -10.73 13.36 2.15
C GLN A 519 -11.45 13.89 0.91
N ARG A 520 -12.63 14.51 1.07
CA ARG A 520 -13.35 15.16 -0.02
C ARG A 520 -12.51 16.27 -0.65
N SER A 521 -11.81 17.05 0.16
CA SER A 521 -10.88 18.09 -0.31
C SER A 521 -9.74 17.50 -1.15
N VAL A 522 -9.12 16.39 -0.70
CA VAL A 522 -8.06 15.72 -1.46
C VAL A 522 -8.56 15.22 -2.82
N LEU A 523 -9.73 14.59 -2.87
CA LEU A 523 -10.32 14.13 -4.14
C LEU A 523 -10.74 15.30 -5.04
N LEU A 524 -11.26 16.38 -4.46
CA LEU A 524 -11.64 17.58 -5.20
C LEU A 524 -10.42 18.26 -5.84
N SER A 525 -9.31 18.39 -5.10
CA SER A 525 -8.05 18.88 -5.67
C SER A 525 -7.57 18.03 -6.84
N ARG A 526 -7.71 16.69 -6.75
CA ARG A 526 -7.38 15.78 -7.86
C ARG A 526 -8.29 15.97 -9.07
N CYS A 527 -9.60 16.18 -8.86
CA CYS A 527 -10.52 16.49 -9.95
C CYS A 527 -10.08 17.78 -10.68
N PHE A 528 -9.74 18.84 -9.94
CA PHE A 528 -9.23 20.08 -10.54
C PHE A 528 -7.90 19.88 -11.28
N GLU A 529 -6.96 19.15 -10.69
CA GLU A 529 -5.66 18.85 -11.31
C GLU A 529 -5.85 18.12 -12.65
N GLN A 530 -6.72 17.11 -12.69
CA GLN A 530 -6.97 16.36 -13.91
C GLN A 530 -7.78 17.16 -14.93
N LEU A 531 -8.80 17.92 -14.52
CA LEU A 531 -9.54 18.81 -15.41
C LEU A 531 -8.60 19.82 -16.09
N GLY A 532 -7.69 20.45 -15.34
CA GLY A 532 -6.73 21.41 -15.89
C GLY A 532 -5.70 20.79 -16.86
N ARG A 533 -5.62 19.46 -16.91
CA ARG A 533 -4.76 18.72 -17.85
C ARG A 533 -5.55 18.07 -18.99
N CYS A 534 -6.85 17.87 -18.81
CA CYS A 534 -7.74 17.23 -19.77
C CYS A 534 -7.78 17.98 -21.09
N ASP A 535 -7.62 19.31 -21.12
CA ASP A 535 -7.58 20.11 -22.35
C ASP A 535 -6.47 19.63 -23.34
N ARG A 536 -5.44 18.92 -22.86
CA ARG A 536 -4.40 18.34 -23.71
C ARG A 536 -4.77 16.96 -24.30
N LEU A 537 -5.96 16.46 -23.98
CA LEU A 537 -6.47 15.14 -24.36
C LEU A 537 -7.79 15.23 -25.15
N GLU A 538 -8.18 16.42 -25.63
CA GLU A 538 -9.45 16.67 -26.35
C GLU A 538 -9.63 15.80 -27.59
N ASP A 539 -8.54 15.44 -28.25
CA ASP A 539 -8.55 14.59 -29.45
C ASP A 539 -8.80 13.10 -29.15
N ALA A 540 -8.71 12.67 -27.88
CA ALA A 540 -8.88 11.27 -27.51
C ALA A 540 -10.37 10.85 -27.54
N PRO A 541 -10.72 9.68 -28.10
CA PRO A 541 -12.11 9.22 -28.19
C PRO A 541 -12.89 9.26 -26.87
N GLY A 542 -12.26 8.82 -25.77
CA GLY A 542 -12.88 8.76 -24.44
C GLY A 542 -12.96 10.09 -23.69
N PHE A 543 -12.45 11.19 -24.27
CA PHE A 543 -12.34 12.48 -23.59
C PHE A 543 -13.67 12.99 -23.02
N GLY A 544 -14.74 12.94 -23.82
CA GLY A 544 -16.05 13.46 -23.41
C GLY A 544 -16.60 12.77 -22.16
N ALA A 545 -16.57 11.42 -22.14
CA ALA A 545 -17.03 10.64 -21.01
C ALA A 545 -16.18 10.87 -19.75
N TRP A 546 -14.86 10.97 -19.92
CA TRP A 546 -13.95 11.25 -18.80
C TRP A 546 -14.15 12.64 -18.21
N LYS A 547 -14.26 13.67 -19.06
CA LYS A 547 -14.54 15.04 -18.63
C LYS A 547 -15.86 15.12 -17.87
N GLN A 548 -16.91 14.46 -18.37
CA GLN A 548 -18.21 14.41 -17.70
C GLN A 548 -18.11 13.76 -16.31
N PHE A 549 -17.38 12.64 -16.18
CA PHE A 549 -17.13 11.99 -14.89
C PHE A 549 -16.41 12.92 -13.91
N LEU A 550 -15.38 13.65 -14.36
CA LEU A 550 -14.63 14.59 -13.52
C LEU A 550 -15.47 15.78 -13.08
N GLU A 551 -16.27 16.36 -13.98
CA GLU A 551 -17.16 17.49 -13.67
C GLU A 551 -18.26 17.08 -12.69
N ALA A 552 -18.90 15.92 -12.92
CA ALA A 552 -19.90 15.39 -12.01
C ALA A 552 -19.31 15.07 -10.62
N SER A 553 -18.10 14.50 -10.58
CA SER A 553 -17.39 14.24 -9.33
C SER A 553 -17.02 15.52 -8.59
N ARG A 554 -16.52 16.54 -9.30
CA ARG A 554 -16.24 17.88 -8.74
C ARG A 554 -17.50 18.46 -8.11
N ASP A 555 -18.60 18.48 -8.85
CA ASP A 555 -19.85 19.12 -8.42
C ASP A 555 -20.46 18.39 -7.21
N GLN A 556 -20.41 17.06 -7.22
CA GLN A 556 -20.82 16.25 -6.06
C GLN A 556 -19.94 16.52 -4.83
N LEU A 557 -18.61 16.50 -4.97
CA LEU A 557 -17.70 16.74 -3.84
C LEU A 557 -17.85 18.16 -3.28
N VAL A 558 -18.07 19.18 -4.12
CA VAL A 558 -18.37 20.55 -3.67
C VAL A 558 -19.68 20.58 -2.88
N SER A 559 -20.73 19.93 -3.39
CA SER A 559 -22.01 19.83 -2.69
C SER A 559 -21.85 19.13 -1.33
N GLU A 560 -21.13 18.02 -1.28
CA GLU A 560 -20.87 17.26 -0.05
C GLU A 560 -20.00 18.01 0.98
N ILE A 561 -19.11 18.91 0.54
CA ILE A 561 -18.31 19.77 1.44
C ILE A 561 -19.15 20.92 2.00
N GLN A 562 -20.06 21.48 1.19
CA GLN A 562 -20.92 22.59 1.58
C GLN A 562 -22.16 22.14 2.37
N SER A 563 -22.54 20.88 2.24
CA SER A 563 -23.69 20.30 2.93
C SER A 563 -23.46 20.20 4.44
N THR A 564 -24.50 20.53 5.21
CA THR A 564 -24.59 20.23 6.65
C THR A 564 -25.39 18.95 6.92
N ASP A 565 -25.76 18.20 5.87
CA ASP A 565 -26.65 17.06 5.96
C ASP A 565 -25.95 15.86 6.63
N GLU A 566 -26.62 15.24 7.60
CA GLU A 566 -26.05 14.26 8.54
C GLU A 566 -26.04 12.82 7.99
N THR A 567 -26.16 12.63 6.67
CA THR A 567 -26.14 11.31 6.01
C THR A 567 -24.72 10.74 5.94
N LEU A 568 -24.13 10.56 7.13
CA LEU A 568 -22.76 10.08 7.35
C LEU A 568 -22.61 8.57 7.07
N PHE A 569 -23.71 7.83 7.17
CA PHE A 569 -23.77 6.37 7.21
C PHE A 569 -24.71 5.78 6.15
N ASN A 570 -24.56 6.13 4.87
CA ASN A 570 -25.35 5.51 3.80
C ASN A 570 -25.08 3.99 3.59
N SER A 571 -24.23 3.35 4.40
CA SER A 571 -23.88 1.94 4.27
C SER A 571 -24.81 0.96 5.01
N SER A 572 -25.58 1.41 6.01
CA SER A 572 -26.35 0.53 6.92
C SER A 572 -27.85 0.53 6.66
N GLY A 573 -28.38 1.39 5.78
CA GLY A 573 -29.83 1.55 5.56
C GLY A 573 -30.59 2.05 6.81
N SER A 574 -29.86 2.35 7.89
CA SER A 574 -30.33 2.89 9.16
C SER A 574 -30.10 4.39 9.12
N ASN A 575 -31.19 5.17 9.17
CA ASN A 575 -31.10 6.62 9.31
C ASN A 575 -30.87 7.05 10.78
N ASP A 576 -30.36 6.15 11.65
CA ASP A 576 -30.10 6.44 13.05
C ASP A 576 -28.60 6.64 13.32
N LEU A 577 -28.19 7.91 13.29
CA LEU A 577 -26.84 8.37 13.63
C LEU A 577 -26.36 7.86 15.00
N ALA A 578 -27.24 7.76 15.99
CA ALA A 578 -26.85 7.33 17.34
C ALA A 578 -26.43 5.86 17.35
N SER A 579 -27.19 5.00 16.66
CA SER A 579 -26.87 3.58 16.48
C SER A 579 -25.55 3.38 15.74
N ASP A 580 -25.33 4.13 14.67
CA ASP A 580 -24.10 4.02 13.88
C ASP A 580 -22.85 4.51 14.63
N LEU A 581 -22.97 5.58 15.43
CA LEU A 581 -21.90 6.01 16.34
C LEU A 581 -21.61 4.96 17.41
N ALA A 582 -22.65 4.40 18.05
CA ALA A 582 -22.49 3.36 19.05
C ALA A 582 -21.77 2.13 18.49
N ARG A 583 -22.13 1.71 17.27
CA ARG A 583 -21.44 0.62 16.55
C ARG A 583 -19.98 0.95 16.28
N LEU A 584 -19.66 2.17 15.85
CA LEU A 584 -18.27 2.59 15.64
C LEU A 584 -17.46 2.56 16.94
N GLN A 585 -18.04 3.01 18.05
CA GLN A 585 -17.42 2.97 19.38
C GLN A 585 -17.15 1.54 19.84
N GLU A 586 -18.12 0.65 19.69
CA GLU A 586 -18.00 -0.76 20.04
C GLU A 586 -16.92 -1.44 19.21
N GLN A 587 -16.95 -1.27 17.88
CA GLN A 587 -15.97 -1.88 16.97
C GLN A 587 -14.56 -1.31 17.18
N GLY A 588 -14.44 0.00 17.40
CA GLY A 588 -13.15 0.63 17.75
C GLY A 588 -12.58 0.09 19.05
N GLY A 589 -13.43 -0.12 20.06
CA GLY A 589 -13.06 -0.75 21.33
C GLY A 589 -12.62 -2.20 21.18
N ALA A 590 -13.41 -3.02 20.48
CA ALA A 590 -13.08 -4.43 20.24
C ALA A 590 -11.77 -4.59 19.47
N PHE A 591 -11.55 -3.74 18.45
CA PHE A 591 -10.31 -3.76 17.69
C PHE A 591 -9.11 -3.33 18.53
N ALA A 592 -9.25 -2.32 19.39
CA ALA A 592 -8.19 -1.91 20.32
C ALA A 592 -7.78 -3.03 21.28
N GLU A 593 -8.75 -3.77 21.84
CA GLU A 593 -8.47 -4.92 22.70
C GLU A 593 -7.81 -6.06 21.91
N ALA A 594 -8.28 -6.34 20.68
CA ALA A 594 -7.67 -7.32 19.79
C ALA A 594 -6.20 -6.99 19.44
N LEU A 595 -5.88 -5.73 19.13
CA LEU A 595 -4.50 -5.29 18.89
C LEU A 595 -3.62 -5.40 20.14
N THR A 596 -4.20 -5.17 21.32
CA THR A 596 -3.49 -5.30 22.60
C THR A 596 -3.14 -6.76 22.89
N ALA A 597 -4.07 -7.70 22.62
CA ALA A 597 -3.88 -9.14 22.83
C ALA A 597 -3.01 -9.81 21.75
N TRP A 598 -2.88 -9.19 20.57
CA TRP A 598 -2.29 -9.82 19.38
C TRP A 598 -0.90 -10.43 19.57
N PRO A 599 0.08 -9.79 20.25
CA PRO A 599 1.40 -10.39 20.45
C PRO A 599 1.33 -11.72 21.21
N GLU A 600 0.54 -11.79 22.29
CA GLU A 600 0.37 -13.04 23.07
C GLU A 600 -0.34 -14.12 22.23
N ILE A 601 -1.31 -13.74 21.41
CA ILE A 601 -1.99 -14.66 20.48
C ILE A 601 -0.99 -15.24 19.47
N CYS A 602 -0.13 -14.41 18.88
CA CYS A 602 0.93 -14.85 17.97
C CYS A 602 1.90 -15.82 18.65
N ASP A 603 2.36 -15.49 19.86
CA ASP A 603 3.29 -16.34 20.61
C ASP A 603 2.70 -17.73 20.87
N VAL A 604 1.44 -17.81 21.33
CA VAL A 604 0.76 -19.09 21.55
C VAL A 604 0.54 -19.86 20.25
N ALA A 605 0.17 -19.17 19.16
CA ALA A 605 -0.07 -19.82 17.87
C ALA A 605 1.15 -20.60 17.34
N THR A 606 2.38 -20.16 17.65
CA THR A 606 3.60 -20.90 17.28
C THR A 606 3.67 -22.30 17.88
N THR A 607 3.01 -22.52 19.02
CA THR A 607 3.00 -23.83 19.72
C THR A 607 1.85 -24.74 19.29
N LEU A 608 0.85 -24.18 18.58
CA LEU A 608 -0.35 -24.87 18.14
C LEU A 608 -0.32 -25.23 16.64
N SER A 609 0.68 -24.77 15.88
CA SER A 609 0.73 -24.77 14.41
C SER A 609 1.81 -25.64 13.77
#